data_AF-A0A835XQJ9-F1
#
_entry.id   AF-A0A835XQJ9-F1
#
_cell.length_a   1.000
_cell.length_b   1.000
_cell.length_c   1.000
_cell.angle_alpha   90.00
_cell.angle_beta   90.00
_cell.angle_gamma   90.00
#
_symmetry.space_group_name_H-M   'P 1'
#
loop_
_entity.id
_entity.type
_entity.pdbx_description
1 polymer ?
#
loop_
_entity_poly.entity_id
_entity_poly.type
_entity_poly.pdbx_seq_one_letter_code
_entity_poly.pdbx_strand_id
1 'polypeptide(L)'
;MFRTAQRQLAAGLGVVLDCPFARPCLYQAALQAARQAGLEPMGVSGPHSGGAAPPGRREANCPGVPPLAGPAGATTVSSAQAAGGGSGRALAPAPAPSAAACPGAPVRVVVVDVQCSDEALWRQRLEARGAGDAGTERAHKPGAWEELQALLRRYDGSWRWSTDGSVQLPYHVRVDTAVAGTEECVDAVLSYLRGLSTDDWR
;
A
#
# COMPACT_ATOMS: atom_id res chain seq x y z
N MET A 1 -4.30 -4.94 8.09
CA MET A 1 -3.55 -4.78 6.83
C MET A 1 -2.17 -5.44 6.88
N PHE A 2 -1.17 -4.86 7.56
CA PHE A 2 0.21 -5.38 7.53
C PHE A 2 0.39 -6.80 8.06
N ARG A 3 -0.38 -7.25 9.07
CA ARG A 3 -0.33 -8.66 9.50
C ARG A 3 -0.81 -9.64 8.43
N THR A 4 -1.84 -9.26 7.67
CA THR A 4 -2.33 -10.06 6.53
C THR A 4 -1.27 -10.09 5.43
N ALA A 5 -0.68 -8.92 5.13
CA ALA A 5 0.41 -8.79 4.17
C ALA A 5 1.60 -9.69 4.53
N GLN A 6 2.05 -9.66 5.78
CA GLN A 6 3.13 -10.50 6.29
C GLN A 6 2.83 -11.99 6.07
N ARG A 7 1.60 -12.45 6.37
CA ARG A 7 1.21 -13.84 6.17
C ARG A 7 1.21 -14.24 4.69
N GLN A 8 0.74 -13.35 3.81
CA GLN A 8 0.74 -13.57 2.37
C GLN A 8 2.17 -13.62 1.81
N LEU A 9 3.05 -12.72 2.25
CA LEU A 9 4.47 -12.71 1.90
C LEU A 9 5.17 -14.00 2.36
N ALA A 10 4.92 -14.46 3.60
CA ALA A 10 5.47 -15.72 4.11
C ALA A 10 5.00 -16.94 3.29
N ALA A 11 3.82 -16.86 2.67
CA ALA A 11 3.29 -17.86 1.76
C ALA A 11 3.82 -17.73 0.31
N GLY A 12 4.79 -16.84 0.05
CA GLY A 12 5.37 -16.63 -1.28
C GLY A 12 4.50 -15.80 -2.23
N LEU A 13 3.49 -15.09 -1.73
CA LEU A 13 2.59 -14.29 -2.55
C LEU A 13 3.04 -12.83 -2.66
N GLY A 14 2.87 -12.24 -3.83
CA GLY A 14 2.91 -10.79 -4.00
C GLY A 14 1.72 -10.12 -3.31
N VAL A 15 1.92 -8.93 -2.74
CA VAL A 15 0.89 -8.22 -1.98
C VAL A 15 0.74 -6.79 -2.49
N VAL A 16 -0.51 -6.37 -2.71
CA VAL A 16 -0.87 -4.97 -2.94
C VAL A 16 -1.46 -4.40 -1.66
N LEU A 17 -0.95 -3.25 -1.24
CA LEU A 17 -1.40 -2.56 -0.05
C LEU A 17 -2.09 -1.25 -0.45
N ASP A 18 -3.42 -1.21 -0.33
CA ASP A 18 -4.18 0.05 -0.39
C ASP A 18 -4.00 0.84 0.91
N CYS A 19 -3.00 1.72 0.93
CA CYS A 19 -2.62 2.45 2.11
C CYS A 19 -3.22 3.86 2.07
N PRO A 20 -4.06 4.25 3.05
CA PRO A 20 -4.56 5.60 3.11
C PRO A 20 -3.40 6.54 3.46
N PHE A 21 -3.07 7.41 2.51
CA PHE A 21 -2.21 8.58 2.68
C PHE A 21 -0.70 8.32 2.76
N ALA A 22 0.00 9.31 2.25
CA ALA A 22 1.38 9.27 1.84
C ALA A 22 2.36 9.47 3.01
N ARG A 23 2.42 8.48 3.91
CA ARG A 23 3.23 8.57 5.13
C ARG A 23 4.49 7.70 5.07
N PRO A 24 5.69 8.26 5.30
CA PRO A 24 6.94 7.51 5.40
C PRO A 24 6.88 6.30 6.33
N CYS A 25 6.21 6.41 7.49
CA CYS A 25 6.09 5.31 8.44
C CYS A 25 5.33 4.10 7.90
N LEU A 26 4.41 4.28 6.94
CA LEU A 26 3.66 3.19 6.33
C LEU A 26 4.51 2.43 5.31
N TYR A 27 5.39 3.13 4.59
CA TYR A 27 6.43 2.48 3.77
C TYR A 27 7.43 1.71 4.64
N GLN A 28 7.88 2.30 5.76
CA GLN A 28 8.75 1.59 6.71
C GLN A 28 8.06 0.36 7.31
N ALA A 29 6.76 0.44 7.61
CA ALA A 29 5.98 -0.70 8.06
C ALA A 29 5.88 -1.80 6.99
N ALA A 30 5.80 -1.44 5.70
CA ALA A 30 5.82 -2.40 4.60
C ALA A 30 7.18 -3.12 4.51
N LEU A 31 8.30 -2.37 4.60
CA LEU A 31 9.65 -2.94 4.65
C LEU A 31 9.82 -3.88 5.85
N GLN A 32 9.29 -3.51 7.01
CA GLN A 32 9.36 -4.33 8.20
C GLN A 32 8.51 -5.61 8.08
N ALA A 33 7.32 -5.53 7.47
CA ALA A 33 6.48 -6.70 7.23
C ALA A 33 7.17 -7.72 6.30
N ALA A 34 7.92 -7.25 5.30
CA ALA A 34 8.75 -8.10 4.46
C ALA A 34 9.87 -8.81 5.25
N ARG A 35 10.63 -8.06 6.06
CA ARG A 35 11.66 -8.65 6.94
C ARG A 35 11.09 -9.69 7.91
N GLN A 36 9.92 -9.42 8.48
CA GLN A 36 9.23 -10.36 9.37
C GLN A 36 8.66 -11.59 8.67
N ALA A 37 8.53 -11.55 7.34
CA ALA A 37 8.22 -12.71 6.50
C ALA A 37 9.49 -13.47 6.08
N GLY A 38 10.68 -13.02 6.53
CA GLY A 38 11.96 -13.62 6.16
C GLY A 38 12.47 -13.17 4.79
N LEU A 39 11.97 -12.06 4.24
CA LEU A 39 12.40 -11.51 2.95
C LEU A 39 13.33 -10.32 3.12
N GLU A 40 14.25 -10.12 2.18
CA GLU A 40 15.20 -9.00 2.17
C GLU A 40 14.79 -7.91 1.18
N PRO A 41 14.34 -6.72 1.66
CA PRO A 41 13.96 -5.64 0.75
C PRO A 41 15.15 -5.11 -0.06
N MET A 42 15.00 -5.08 -1.38
CA MET A 42 16.04 -4.64 -2.31
C MET A 42 16.14 -3.12 -2.39
N GLY A 43 17.35 -2.61 -2.64
CA GLY A 43 17.60 -1.19 -2.93
C GLY A 43 17.40 -0.25 -1.74
N VAL A 44 17.15 -0.78 -0.54
CA VAL A 44 17.12 0.00 0.70
C VAL A 44 18.42 -0.23 1.47
N SER A 45 19.24 0.80 1.60
CA SER A 45 20.36 0.77 2.55
C SER A 45 19.77 0.68 3.96
N GLY A 46 20.22 -0.29 4.75
CA GLY A 46 19.73 -0.48 6.12
C GLY A 46 19.89 0.79 6.97
N PRO A 47 19.11 0.95 8.07
CA PRO A 47 19.41 1.99 9.02
C PRO A 47 20.83 1.72 9.54
N HIS A 48 21.75 2.65 9.34
CA HIS A 48 23.01 2.63 10.07
C HIS A 48 22.67 2.58 11.56
N SER A 49 23.04 1.47 12.19
CA SER A 49 23.05 1.31 13.63
C SER A 49 23.80 2.51 14.25
N GLY A 50 23.09 3.35 15.00
CA GLY A 50 23.71 4.32 15.91
C GLY A 50 24.04 5.71 15.36
N GLY A 51 23.03 6.47 14.90
CA GLY A 51 23.14 7.92 14.73
C GLY A 51 22.07 8.63 15.56
N ALA A 52 22.46 9.45 16.53
CA ALA A 52 21.54 10.23 17.35
C ALA A 52 20.62 11.09 16.48
N ALA A 53 19.31 11.01 16.72
CA ALA A 53 18.31 11.80 16.03
C ALA A 53 18.57 13.32 16.22
N PRO A 54 18.52 14.14 15.16
CA PRO A 54 18.62 15.59 15.31
C PRO A 54 17.42 16.10 16.13
N PRO A 55 17.64 17.06 17.06
CA PRO A 55 16.57 17.59 17.88
C PRO A 55 15.74 18.55 17.02
N GLY A 56 14.52 18.18 16.65
CA GLY A 56 13.68 19.17 15.96
C GLY A 56 12.49 18.69 15.14
N ARG A 57 12.00 17.46 15.30
CA ARG A 57 10.60 17.12 14.97
C ARG A 57 10.27 15.85 15.74
N ARG A 58 9.28 15.90 16.64
CA ARG A 58 8.68 14.68 17.18
C ARG A 58 8.21 13.88 15.97
N GLU A 59 8.78 12.70 15.72
CA GLU A 59 8.14 11.71 14.87
C GLU A 59 6.71 11.59 15.38
N ALA A 60 5.76 12.06 14.57
CA ALA A 60 4.36 11.96 14.91
C ALA A 60 4.03 10.48 14.98
N ASN A 61 4.01 9.94 16.21
CA ASN A 61 3.57 8.59 16.56
C ASN A 61 2.44 8.21 15.61
N CYS A 62 2.67 7.25 14.70
CA CYS A 62 1.68 6.88 13.70
C CYS A 62 0.53 6.18 14.44
N PRO A 63 -0.61 6.87 14.69
CA PRO A 63 -1.65 6.28 15.53
C PRO A 63 -2.24 5.11 14.75
N GLY A 64 -2.19 3.90 15.33
CA GLY A 64 -2.76 2.69 14.75
C GLY A 64 -1.77 1.57 14.40
N VAL A 65 -0.46 1.75 14.58
CA VAL A 65 0.49 0.62 14.52
C VAL A 65 0.72 0.11 15.95
N PRO A 66 0.12 -1.02 16.36
CA PRO A 66 0.38 -1.58 17.68
C PRO A 66 1.87 -1.94 17.80
N PRO A 67 2.50 -1.75 18.99
CA PRO A 67 3.85 -2.23 19.22
C PRO A 67 3.91 -3.75 18.96
N LEU A 68 4.93 -4.16 18.23
CA LEU A 68 5.14 -5.52 17.75
C LEU A 68 5.38 -6.46 18.96
N ALA A 69 4.36 -7.22 19.35
CA ALA A 69 4.52 -8.30 20.33
C ALA A 69 5.37 -9.43 19.74
N GLY A 70 6.32 -9.93 20.52
CA GLY A 70 7.17 -11.09 20.19
C GLY A 70 6.38 -12.40 20.02
N PRO A 71 7.04 -13.48 19.57
CA PRO A 71 6.37 -14.71 19.17
C PRO A 71 5.74 -15.41 20.37
N ALA A 72 4.41 -15.41 20.45
CA ALA A 72 3.64 -16.18 21.42
C ALA A 72 2.83 -17.26 20.70
N GLY A 73 3.15 -18.51 21.03
CA GLY A 73 2.27 -19.69 21.14
C GLY A 73 1.21 -19.93 20.06
N ALA A 74 1.38 -21.04 19.34
CA ALA A 74 0.34 -21.62 18.49
C ALA A 74 -0.94 -21.91 19.31
N THR A 75 -2.06 -21.35 18.86
CA THR A 75 -3.40 -21.81 19.26
C THR A 75 -4.22 -22.09 18.02
N THR A 76 -4.54 -23.36 17.85
CA THR A 76 -5.41 -23.93 16.82
C THR A 76 -6.85 -23.45 17.03
N VAL A 77 -7.52 -22.98 15.98
CA VAL A 77 -8.98 -22.82 15.98
C VAL A 77 -9.57 -23.41 14.71
N SER A 78 -10.60 -24.22 14.95
CA SER A 78 -11.29 -25.12 14.03
C SER A 78 -12.12 -24.38 12.98
N SER A 79 -12.25 -25.00 11.80
CA SER A 79 -12.99 -24.51 10.64
C SER A 79 -14.48 -24.86 10.70
N ALA A 80 -15.33 -23.96 10.20
CA ALA A 80 -16.67 -24.30 9.72
C ALA A 80 -16.97 -23.53 8.43
N GLN A 81 -17.16 -24.28 7.34
CA GLN A 81 -17.85 -23.87 6.09
C GLN A 81 -19.36 -24.13 6.30
N ALA A 82 -20.37 -23.66 5.55
CA ALA A 82 -20.59 -22.97 4.27
C ALA A 82 -21.97 -22.24 4.41
N ALA A 83 -22.65 -21.57 3.47
CA ALA A 83 -22.68 -21.53 2.02
C ALA A 83 -23.50 -20.28 1.57
N GLY A 84 -23.33 -19.84 0.32
CA GLY A 84 -24.24 -18.89 -0.33
C GLY A 84 -23.73 -18.49 -1.72
N GLY A 85 -24.40 -18.96 -2.77
CA GLY A 85 -23.93 -18.92 -4.16
C GLY A 85 -24.17 -17.60 -4.91
N GLY A 86 -23.43 -17.43 -6.00
CA GLY A 86 -23.62 -16.39 -7.00
C GLY A 86 -22.63 -16.56 -8.16
N SER A 87 -23.14 -16.89 -9.34
CA SER A 87 -22.38 -17.04 -10.59
C SER A 87 -21.59 -15.78 -10.94
N GLY A 88 -20.26 -15.90 -10.98
CA GLY A 88 -19.34 -14.93 -11.55
C GLY A 88 -18.32 -15.67 -12.42
N ARG A 89 -18.03 -15.12 -13.62
CA ARG A 89 -17.07 -15.64 -14.60
C ARG A 89 -15.77 -16.05 -13.90
N ALA A 90 -15.37 -17.31 -14.05
CA ALA A 90 -14.20 -17.86 -13.38
C ALA A 90 -12.94 -17.10 -13.80
N LEU A 91 -12.41 -16.27 -12.90
CA LEU A 91 -11.01 -15.88 -12.94
C LEU A 91 -10.21 -17.19 -12.89
N ALA A 92 -9.22 -17.35 -13.77
CA ALA A 92 -8.32 -18.50 -13.69
C ALA A 92 -7.81 -18.62 -12.23
N PRO A 93 -7.79 -19.83 -11.64
CA PRO A 93 -7.34 -20.01 -10.28
C PRO A 93 -5.93 -19.42 -10.15
N ALA A 94 -5.73 -18.57 -9.14
CA ALA A 94 -4.40 -18.12 -8.78
C ALA A 94 -3.49 -19.35 -8.65
N PRO A 95 -2.25 -19.31 -9.16
CA PRO A 95 -1.34 -20.44 -9.03
C PRO A 95 -1.27 -20.85 -7.55
N ALA A 96 -1.30 -22.17 -7.30
CA ALA A 96 -1.12 -22.70 -5.95
C ALA A 96 0.12 -22.06 -5.32
N PRO A 97 0.11 -21.73 -4.01
CA PRO A 97 1.26 -21.13 -3.37
C PRO A 97 2.45 -22.07 -3.56
N SER A 98 3.37 -21.64 -4.43
CA SER A 98 4.69 -22.24 -4.53
C SER A 98 5.35 -22.14 -3.15
N ALA A 99 6.21 -23.10 -2.83
CA ALA A 99 6.88 -23.30 -1.54
C ALA A 99 7.04 -22.01 -0.70
N ALA A 100 6.77 -22.11 0.60
CA ALA A 100 6.97 -21.03 1.57
C ALA A 100 8.25 -20.25 1.24
N ALA A 101 8.16 -18.91 1.31
CA ALA A 101 9.24 -18.04 0.87
C ALA A 101 10.58 -18.50 1.48
N CYS A 102 11.59 -18.71 0.63
CA CYS A 102 12.93 -19.02 1.10
C CYS A 102 13.41 -17.87 2.00
N PRO A 103 13.84 -18.15 3.25
CA PRO A 103 14.41 -17.12 4.09
C PRO A 103 15.58 -16.44 3.38
N GLY A 104 15.62 -15.11 3.42
CA GLY A 104 16.60 -14.29 2.71
C GLY A 104 16.28 -14.03 1.24
N ALA A 105 15.15 -14.50 0.71
CA ALA A 105 14.78 -14.20 -0.68
C ALA A 105 14.58 -12.69 -0.88
N PRO A 106 15.10 -12.11 -1.97
CA PRO A 106 14.96 -10.69 -2.23
C PRO A 106 13.51 -10.32 -2.54
N VAL A 107 13.07 -9.15 -2.08
CA VAL A 107 11.74 -8.61 -2.38
C VAL A 107 11.83 -7.13 -2.74
N ARG A 108 11.02 -6.70 -3.72
CA ARG A 108 10.88 -5.29 -4.08
C ARG A 108 9.65 -4.71 -3.41
N VAL A 109 9.80 -3.56 -2.75
CA VAL A 109 8.68 -2.76 -2.24
C VAL A 109 8.53 -1.54 -3.13
N VAL A 110 7.41 -1.45 -3.84
CA VAL A 110 7.15 -0.40 -4.84
C VAL A 110 6.09 0.54 -4.33
N VAL A 111 6.36 1.84 -4.38
CA VAL A 111 5.34 2.88 -4.15
C VAL A 111 4.68 3.21 -5.48
N VAL A 112 3.35 3.09 -5.52
CA VAL A 112 2.51 3.58 -6.62
C VAL A 112 1.84 4.85 -6.15
N ASP A 113 2.33 6.00 -6.60
CA ASP A 113 1.80 7.33 -6.25
C ASP A 113 0.75 7.75 -7.29
N VAL A 114 -0.51 7.82 -6.87
CA VAL A 114 -1.63 8.21 -7.72
C VAL A 114 -1.97 9.66 -7.44
N GLN A 115 -1.82 10.52 -8.44
CA GLN A 115 -2.17 11.93 -8.34
C GLN A 115 -3.31 12.30 -9.30
N CYS A 116 -3.98 13.42 -9.02
CA CYS A 116 -4.79 14.17 -9.96
C CYS A 116 -4.22 15.58 -9.97
N SER A 117 -3.46 15.93 -11.01
CA SER A 117 -2.81 17.26 -11.08
C SER A 117 -3.79 18.41 -11.33
N ASP A 118 -4.97 18.11 -11.85
CA ASP A 118 -6.07 19.06 -12.04
C ASP A 118 -7.06 18.98 -10.86
N GLU A 119 -7.01 19.99 -10.00
CA GLU A 119 -7.90 20.12 -8.84
C GLU A 119 -9.36 20.36 -9.24
N ALA A 120 -9.60 21.12 -10.31
CA ALA A 120 -10.95 21.40 -10.78
C ALA A 120 -11.61 20.12 -11.29
N LEU A 121 -10.87 19.32 -12.06
CA LEU A 121 -11.31 18.00 -12.49
C LEU A 121 -11.52 17.03 -11.31
N TRP A 122 -10.63 17.06 -10.31
CA TRP A 122 -10.78 16.25 -9.10
C TRP A 122 -12.06 16.58 -8.36
N ARG A 123 -12.30 17.89 -8.13
CA ARG A 123 -13.52 18.41 -7.51
C ARG A 123 -14.76 17.96 -8.29
N GLN A 124 -14.77 18.18 -9.61
CA GLN A 124 -15.88 17.80 -10.47
C GLN A 124 -16.20 16.30 -10.35
N ARG A 125 -15.18 15.44 -10.40
CA ARG A 125 -15.35 13.98 -10.29
C ARG A 125 -15.83 13.55 -8.91
N LEU A 126 -15.34 14.18 -7.86
CA LEU A 126 -15.75 13.93 -6.48
C LEU A 126 -17.24 14.24 -6.29
N GLU A 127 -17.66 15.44 -6.68
CA GLU A 127 -19.04 15.91 -6.51
C GLU A 127 -20.02 15.09 -7.37
N ALA A 128 -19.64 14.76 -8.61
CA ALA A 128 -20.42 13.87 -9.47
C ALA A 128 -20.59 12.47 -8.84
N ARG A 129 -19.52 11.91 -8.24
CA ARG A 129 -19.60 10.63 -7.52
C ARG A 129 -20.48 10.76 -6.28
N GLY A 130 -20.31 11.82 -5.49
CA GLY A 130 -21.10 12.06 -4.27
C GLY A 130 -22.60 12.12 -4.56
N ALA A 131 -22.99 12.79 -5.65
CA ALA A 131 -24.37 12.83 -6.11
C ALA A 131 -24.92 11.43 -6.47
N GLY A 132 -24.10 10.59 -7.10
CA GLY A 132 -24.47 9.20 -7.45
C GLY A 132 -24.49 8.24 -6.27
N ASP A 133 -23.65 8.47 -5.25
CA ASP A 133 -23.55 7.62 -4.06
C ASP A 133 -24.58 7.98 -2.97
N ALA A 134 -25.33 9.07 -3.12
CA ALA A 134 -26.32 9.53 -2.15
C ALA A 134 -27.39 8.45 -1.86
N GLY A 135 -27.55 8.10 -0.57
CA GLY A 135 -28.50 7.06 -0.15
C GLY A 135 -28.04 5.62 -0.37
N THR A 136 -26.83 5.40 -0.89
CA THR A 136 -26.22 4.07 -1.04
C THR A 136 -25.34 3.71 0.15
N GLU A 137 -24.83 2.48 0.19
CA GLU A 137 -23.84 2.05 1.16
C GLU A 137 -22.53 2.86 1.09
N ARG A 138 -22.30 3.62 0.02
CA ARG A 138 -21.09 4.42 -0.24
C ARG A 138 -21.20 5.86 0.23
N ALA A 139 -22.38 6.30 0.69
CA ALA A 139 -22.63 7.64 1.20
C ALA A 139 -21.77 8.03 2.41
N HIS A 140 -21.10 7.06 3.07
CA HIS A 140 -20.15 7.32 4.15
C HIS A 140 -18.78 7.85 3.68
N LYS A 141 -18.50 7.82 2.36
CA LYS A 141 -17.30 8.41 1.77
C LYS A 141 -17.54 9.90 1.49
N PRO A 142 -16.50 10.77 1.53
CA PRO A 142 -16.66 12.17 1.16
C PRO A 142 -17.29 12.31 -0.23
N GLY A 143 -18.37 13.06 -0.30
CA GLY A 143 -19.14 13.32 -1.52
C GLY A 143 -19.05 14.77 -1.98
N ALA A 144 -18.71 15.69 -1.07
CA ALA A 144 -18.51 17.11 -1.37
C ALA A 144 -17.04 17.53 -1.25
N TRP A 145 -16.66 18.56 -2.00
CA TRP A 145 -15.30 19.10 -1.99
C TRP A 145 -14.89 19.61 -0.61
N GLU A 146 -15.80 20.28 0.09
CA GLU A 146 -15.57 20.83 1.42
C GLU A 146 -15.27 19.73 2.45
N GLU A 147 -15.97 18.59 2.36
CA GLU A 147 -15.75 17.42 3.21
C GLU A 147 -14.36 16.81 2.96
N LEU A 148 -13.99 16.66 1.69
CA LEU A 148 -12.67 16.18 1.32
C LEU A 148 -11.58 17.12 1.83
N GLN A 149 -11.73 18.44 1.63
CA GLN A 149 -10.76 19.41 2.15
C GLN A 149 -10.64 19.37 3.67
N ALA A 150 -11.74 19.20 4.40
CA ALA A 150 -11.71 19.02 5.85
C ALA A 150 -10.94 17.75 6.25
N LEU A 151 -11.13 16.65 5.51
CA LEU A 151 -10.38 15.41 5.69
C LEU A 151 -8.88 15.63 5.44
N LEU A 152 -8.52 16.26 4.33
CA LEU A 152 -7.12 16.55 3.97
C LEU A 152 -6.41 17.40 5.01
N ARG A 153 -7.08 18.42 5.57
CA ARG A 153 -6.54 19.23 6.67
C ARG A 153 -6.29 18.38 7.92
N ARG A 154 -7.18 17.44 8.24
CA ARG A 154 -7.02 16.53 9.39
C ARG A 154 -5.82 15.60 9.24
N TYR A 155 -5.47 15.26 8.00
CA TYR A 155 -4.29 14.47 7.65
C TYR A 155 -3.05 15.32 7.35
N ASP A 156 -3.05 16.61 7.75
CA ASP A 156 -1.91 17.53 7.58
C ASP A 156 -1.42 17.62 6.11
N GLY A 157 -2.35 17.57 5.16
CA GLY A 157 -2.00 17.63 3.74
C GLY A 157 -1.30 16.38 3.19
N SER A 158 -1.35 15.24 3.88
CA SER A 158 -0.69 13.97 3.48
C SER A 158 -1.39 13.24 2.31
N TRP A 159 -1.71 13.93 1.22
CA TRP A 159 -2.34 13.35 0.02
C TRP A 159 -1.39 13.16 -1.14
N ARG A 160 -0.18 13.70 -1.05
CA ARG A 160 0.89 13.49 -2.02
C ARG A 160 2.02 12.73 -1.37
N TRP A 161 2.55 11.70 -2.05
CA TRP A 161 3.78 11.06 -1.60
C TRP A 161 4.93 12.07 -1.62
N SER A 162 5.35 12.50 -0.42
CA SER A 162 6.43 13.46 -0.23
C SER A 162 7.30 12.98 0.91
N THR A 163 8.57 12.74 0.60
CA THR A 163 9.62 12.60 1.62
C THR A 163 10.37 13.93 1.63
N ASP A 164 10.75 14.41 2.80
CA ASP A 164 11.73 15.49 2.98
C ASP A 164 13.17 15.00 2.69
N GLY A 165 13.31 13.91 1.92
CA GLY A 165 14.56 13.16 1.76
C GLY A 165 14.83 12.14 2.87
N SER A 166 14.02 12.07 3.93
CA SER A 166 14.20 11.09 5.03
C SER A 166 14.02 9.63 4.62
N VAL A 167 13.35 9.36 3.50
CA VAL A 167 13.13 8.02 2.98
C VAL A 167 13.57 7.94 1.52
N GLN A 168 14.46 6.99 1.26
CA GLN A 168 14.82 6.58 -0.10
C GLN A 168 13.77 5.61 -0.63
N LEU A 169 13.28 5.90 -1.83
CA LEU A 169 12.33 5.06 -2.56
C LEU A 169 13.03 4.49 -3.79
N PRO A 170 13.70 3.34 -3.69
CA PRO A 170 14.36 2.72 -4.83
C PRO A 170 13.37 2.42 -5.96
N TYR A 171 12.11 2.14 -5.62
CA TYR A 171 11.07 1.81 -6.59
C TYR A 171 9.84 2.69 -6.37
N HIS A 172 9.63 3.64 -7.27
CA HIS A 172 8.55 4.60 -7.20
C HIS A 172 8.02 4.88 -8.61
N VAL A 173 6.74 4.58 -8.83
CA VAL A 173 6.03 4.91 -10.06
C VAL A 173 4.89 5.87 -9.74
N ARG A 174 4.78 6.93 -10.52
CA ARG A 174 3.74 7.94 -10.36
C ARG A 174 2.83 7.94 -11.58
N VAL A 175 1.52 7.93 -11.33
CA VAL A 175 0.48 8.00 -12.37
C VAL A 175 -0.45 9.18 -12.10
N ASP A 176 -0.86 9.85 -13.18
CA ASP A 176 -1.69 11.06 -13.09
C ASP A 176 -3.03 10.86 -13.78
N THR A 177 -4.06 10.73 -12.95
CA THR A 177 -5.43 10.48 -13.37
C THR A 177 -6.12 11.70 -13.99
N ALA A 178 -5.49 12.88 -13.94
CA ALA A 178 -6.00 14.06 -14.64
C ALA A 178 -5.78 14.00 -16.16
N VAL A 179 -4.71 13.32 -16.58
CA VAL A 179 -4.26 13.28 -17.99
C VAL A 179 -4.37 11.91 -18.63
N ALA A 180 -4.56 10.86 -17.82
CA ALA A 180 -4.67 9.47 -18.28
C ALA A 180 -5.91 8.78 -17.70
N GLY A 181 -6.48 7.86 -18.49
CA GLY A 181 -7.56 6.98 -18.07
C GLY A 181 -7.09 5.93 -17.05
N THR A 182 -8.02 5.25 -16.38
CA THR A 182 -7.69 4.19 -15.42
C THR A 182 -6.86 3.06 -16.06
N GLU A 183 -7.26 2.60 -17.24
CA GLU A 183 -6.55 1.52 -17.95
C GLU A 183 -5.11 1.92 -18.29
N GLU A 184 -4.89 3.13 -18.79
CA GLU A 184 -3.57 3.67 -19.11
C GLU A 184 -2.68 3.80 -17.86
N CYS A 185 -3.24 4.26 -16.73
CA CYS A 185 -2.53 4.28 -15.45
C CYS A 185 -2.12 2.87 -14.99
N VAL A 186 -3.02 1.89 -15.12
CA VAL A 186 -2.73 0.49 -14.77
C VAL A 186 -1.63 -0.08 -15.67
N ASP A 187 -1.71 0.16 -16.98
CA ASP A 187 -0.71 -0.28 -17.94
C ASP A 187 0.66 0.33 -17.69
N ALA A 188 0.72 1.60 -17.29
CA ALA A 188 1.95 2.26 -16.88
C ALA A 188 2.59 1.57 -15.65
N VAL A 189 1.80 1.27 -14.62
CA VAL A 189 2.27 0.57 -13.42
C VAL A 189 2.74 -0.85 -13.76
N LEU A 190 1.96 -1.62 -14.52
CA LEU A 190 2.33 -2.98 -14.91
C LEU A 190 3.59 -3.01 -15.79
N SER A 191 3.75 -2.04 -16.67
CA SER A 191 4.95 -1.93 -17.51
C SER A 191 6.17 -1.58 -16.67
N TYR A 192 6.04 -0.69 -15.69
CA TYR A 192 7.09 -0.41 -14.72
C TYR A 192 7.49 -1.67 -13.93
N LEU A 193 6.51 -2.39 -13.37
CA LEU A 193 6.77 -3.61 -12.61
C LEU A 193 7.45 -4.70 -13.44
N ARG A 194 7.05 -4.88 -14.71
CA ARG A 194 7.69 -5.81 -15.65
C ARG A 194 9.14 -5.43 -15.94
N GLY A 195 9.42 -4.14 -16.09
CA GLY A 195 10.78 -3.62 -16.28
C GLY A 195 11.70 -3.95 -15.11
N LEU A 196 11.18 -3.96 -13.88
CA LEU A 196 11.96 -4.36 -12.70
C LEU A 196 12.31 -5.85 -12.70
N SER A 197 11.45 -6.72 -13.24
CA SER A 197 11.71 -8.16 -13.30
C SER A 197 12.80 -8.56 -14.27
N THR A 198 13.13 -7.70 -15.24
CA THR A 198 14.17 -7.97 -16.26
C THR A 198 15.59 -7.67 -15.80
N ASP A 199 15.82 -7.08 -14.62
CA ASP A 199 17.16 -6.76 -14.10
C ASP A 199 17.84 -7.92 -13.32
N ASP A 200 17.16 -9.05 -13.10
CA ASP A 200 17.66 -10.15 -12.23
C ASP A 200 18.25 -11.36 -12.99
N TRP A 201 18.56 -11.27 -14.29
CA TRP A 201 19.16 -12.39 -15.06
C TRP A 201 20.61 -12.18 -15.52
N ARG A 202 21.34 -11.19 -14.99
CA ARG A 202 22.77 -11.00 -15.28
C ARG A 202 23.67 -11.38 -14.11
#